data_AF-A0A938I6N2-F1
#
_entry.id   AF-A0A938I6N2-F1
#
_cell.length_a   1.000
_cell.length_b   1.000
_cell.length_c   1.000
_cell.angle_alpha   90.00
_cell.angle_beta   90.00
_cell.angle_gamma   90.00
#
_symmetry.space_group_name_H-M   'P 1'
#
loop_
_entity.id
_entity.type
_entity.pdbx_description
1 polymer ?
#
loop_
_entity_poly.entity_id
_entity_poly.type
_entity_poly.pdbx_seq_one_letter_code
_entity_poly.pdbx_strand_id
1 'polypeptide(L)'
;MASTRAEEVAELLWELKRAAKVAKYSVIAKKAGFSAGANGKAMDTCLKTVRRDWPHLQWWRAVADTALVVKDSEQAKKLAEAGIGLKAGKDDTMALAAPDDVLMEWPEDPAPAELAEPAAAAK
;
A
#
# COMPACT_ATOMS: atom_id res chain seq x y z
N MET A 1 21.00 9.48 -3.00
CA MET A 1 20.06 9.99 -1.97
C MET A 1 18.72 9.36 -2.25
N ALA A 2 18.23 8.51 -1.34
CA ALA A 2 16.82 8.16 -1.33
C ALA A 2 16.04 9.45 -1.06
N SER A 3 14.95 9.68 -1.76
CA SER A 3 14.04 10.75 -1.39
C SER A 3 13.41 10.38 -0.04
N THR A 4 13.14 11.34 0.84
CA THR A 4 12.49 11.12 2.14
C THR A 4 11.26 10.20 2.03
N ARG A 5 10.49 10.33 0.94
CA ARG A 5 9.34 9.46 0.62
C ARG A 5 9.68 7.96 0.50
N ALA A 6 10.85 7.62 -0.04
CA ALA A 6 11.28 6.23 -0.20
C ALA A 6 11.70 5.62 1.15
N GLU A 7 12.30 6.42 2.04
CA GLU A 7 12.62 6.00 3.41
C GLU A 7 11.34 5.73 4.20
N GLU A 8 10.35 6.63 4.16
CA GLU A 8 9.04 6.44 4.80
C GLU A 8 8.31 5.19 4.26
N VAL A 9 8.31 4.98 2.95
CA VAL A 9 7.69 3.77 2.34
C VAL A 9 8.45 2.50 2.72
N ALA A 10 9.77 2.58 2.88
CA ALA A 10 10.59 1.45 3.32
C ALA A 10 10.22 1.00 4.75
N GLU A 11 10.05 1.95 5.67
CA GLU A 11 9.60 1.66 7.04
C GLU A 11 8.21 0.98 7.05
N LEU A 12 7.26 1.49 6.27
CA LEU A 12 5.93 0.88 6.15
C LEU A 12 5.98 -0.54 5.55
N LEU A 13 6.85 -0.78 4.58
CA LEU A 13 7.07 -2.12 4.03
C LEU A 13 7.72 -3.07 5.04
N TRP A 14 8.54 -2.55 5.95
CA TRP A 14 9.10 -3.33 7.04
C TRP A 14 8.02 -3.76 8.05
N GLU A 15 7.09 -2.86 8.39
CA GLU A 15 5.93 -3.20 9.22
C GLU A 15 5.07 -4.30 8.57
N LEU A 16 4.78 -4.17 7.28
CA LEU A 16 4.03 -5.18 6.51
C LEU A 16 4.73 -6.53 6.51
N LYS A 17 6.05 -6.54 6.36
CA LYS A 17 6.85 -7.76 6.42
C LYS A 17 6.76 -8.42 7.79
N ARG A 18 6.82 -7.65 8.88
CA ARG A 18 6.67 -8.17 10.25
C ARG A 18 5.27 -8.69 10.54
N ALA A 19 4.25 -8.01 10.03
CA ALA A 19 2.86 -8.41 10.18
C ALA A 19 2.45 -9.56 9.25
N ALA A 20 3.33 -9.97 8.32
CA ALA A 20 3.04 -10.91 7.24
C ALA A 20 1.84 -10.48 6.35
N LYS A 21 1.51 -9.19 6.30
CA LYS A 21 0.37 -8.63 5.56
C LYS A 21 0.82 -7.86 4.30
N VAL A 22 -0.15 -7.44 3.48
CA VAL A 22 0.01 -6.58 2.30
C VAL A 22 -0.79 -5.29 2.47
N ALA A 23 -0.51 -4.26 1.68
CA ALA A 23 -1.30 -3.03 1.71
C ALA A 23 -1.42 -2.36 0.35
N LYS A 24 -2.48 -1.57 0.19
CA LYS A 24 -2.76 -0.83 -1.05
C LYS A 24 -1.85 0.40 -1.19
N TYR A 25 -1.54 0.76 -2.42
CA TYR A 25 -0.70 1.93 -2.75
C TYR A 25 -1.22 3.22 -2.12
N SER A 26 -2.51 3.51 -2.18
CA SER A 26 -3.08 4.71 -1.55
C SER A 26 -2.85 4.78 -0.05
N VAL A 27 -3.01 3.65 0.66
CA VAL A 27 -2.84 3.55 2.11
C VAL A 27 -1.39 3.82 2.50
N ILE A 28 -0.44 3.14 1.84
CA ILE A 28 0.98 3.30 2.12
C ILE A 28 1.43 4.73 1.78
N ALA A 29 1.01 5.27 0.63
CA ALA A 29 1.37 6.63 0.23
C ALA A 29 0.82 7.68 1.23
N LYS A 30 -0.46 7.57 1.61
CA LYS A 30 -1.12 8.47 2.59
C LYS A 30 -0.35 8.48 3.91
N LYS A 31 0.03 7.30 4.40
CA LYS A 31 0.86 7.14 5.62
C LYS A 31 2.24 7.77 5.47
N ALA A 32 2.89 7.59 4.33
CA ALA A 32 4.19 8.21 4.01
C ALA A 32 4.09 9.73 3.68
N GLY A 33 2.93 10.36 3.90
CA GLY A 33 2.75 11.80 3.73
C GLY A 33 2.63 12.27 2.28
N PHE A 34 2.28 11.39 1.33
CA PHE A 34 2.07 11.78 -0.07
C PHE A 34 0.88 11.04 -0.72
N SER A 35 0.53 11.44 -1.94
CA SER A 35 -0.50 10.73 -2.71
C SER A 35 0.13 9.67 -3.62
N ALA A 36 -0.50 8.49 -3.74
CA ALA A 36 -0.07 7.44 -4.67
C ALA A 36 -0.05 7.91 -6.15
N GLY A 37 -0.69 9.04 -6.45
CA GLY A 37 -0.78 9.63 -7.78
C GLY A 37 -1.79 8.90 -8.66
N ALA A 38 -1.98 9.40 -9.88
CA ALA A 38 -2.91 8.80 -10.84
C ALA A 38 -2.54 7.33 -11.09
N ASN A 39 -3.49 6.42 -10.83
CA ASN A 39 -3.32 4.96 -10.95
C ASN A 39 -2.08 4.41 -10.20
N GLY A 40 -1.64 5.07 -9.13
CA GLY A 40 -0.49 4.62 -8.35
C GLY A 40 0.89 4.92 -8.96
N LYS A 41 0.99 5.74 -10.02
CA LYS A 41 2.26 6.01 -10.70
C LYS A 41 3.35 6.62 -9.81
N ALA A 42 2.97 7.47 -8.86
CA ALA A 42 3.94 8.07 -7.93
C ALA A 42 4.46 7.00 -6.97
N MET A 43 3.59 6.09 -6.53
CA MET A 43 3.98 4.95 -5.70
C MET A 43 4.88 3.97 -6.46
N ASP A 44 4.57 3.64 -7.71
CA ASP A 44 5.40 2.76 -8.55
C ASP A 44 6.83 3.30 -8.71
N THR A 45 6.95 4.62 -8.93
CA THR A 45 8.24 5.30 -9.01
C THR A 45 8.99 5.25 -7.67
N CYS A 46 8.28 5.43 -6.56
CA CYS A 46 8.86 5.32 -5.21
C CYS A 46 9.36 3.88 -4.95
N LEU A 47 8.54 2.88 -5.26
CA LEU A 47 8.86 1.45 -5.09
C LEU A 47 10.08 1.02 -5.91
N LYS A 48 10.32 1.60 -7.10
CA LYS A 48 11.57 1.36 -7.85
C LYS A 48 12.80 1.79 -7.07
N THR A 49 12.72 2.91 -6.35
CA THR A 49 13.79 3.39 -5.48
C THR A 49 13.94 2.46 -4.28
N VAL A 50 12.83 2.09 -3.63
CA VAL A 50 12.87 1.19 -2.48
C VAL A 50 13.44 -0.18 -2.86
N ARG A 51 13.06 -0.73 -4.02
CA ARG A 51 13.58 -2.00 -4.54
C ARG A 51 15.10 -1.95 -4.76
N ARG A 52 15.63 -0.80 -5.21
CA ARG A 52 17.06 -0.61 -5.44
C ARG A 52 17.83 -0.51 -4.12
N ASP A 53 17.33 0.31 -3.20
CA ASP A 53 18.07 0.70 -1.98
C ASP A 53 17.84 -0.31 -0.84
N TRP A 54 16.67 -0.96 -0.79
CA TRP A 54 16.31 -1.98 0.19
C TRP A 54 15.64 -3.22 -0.46
N PRO A 55 16.38 -4.01 -1.26
CA PRO A 55 15.81 -5.17 -1.97
C PRO A 55 15.26 -6.27 -1.04
N HIS A 56 15.66 -6.25 0.24
CA HIS A 56 15.20 -7.19 1.28
C HIS A 56 13.85 -6.80 1.89
N LEU A 57 13.41 -5.55 1.70
CA LEU A 57 12.06 -5.10 1.99
C LEU A 57 11.18 -5.59 0.86
N GLN A 58 10.32 -6.55 1.19
CA GLN A 58 9.49 -7.32 0.27
C GLN A 58 8.50 -6.41 -0.46
N TRP A 59 8.98 -5.66 -1.45
CA TRP A 59 8.24 -4.60 -2.16
C TRP A 59 6.93 -5.10 -2.78
N TRP A 60 6.87 -6.40 -3.10
CA TRP A 60 5.68 -7.10 -3.60
C TRP A 60 4.49 -7.08 -2.63
N ARG A 61 4.69 -6.71 -1.36
CA ARG A 61 3.63 -6.50 -0.37
C ARG A 61 2.83 -5.22 -0.58
N ALA A 62 3.34 -4.26 -1.34
CA ALA A 62 2.57 -3.13 -1.79
C ALA A 62 1.80 -3.52 -3.06
N VAL A 63 0.47 -3.44 -3.03
CA VAL A 63 -0.40 -3.79 -4.17
C VAL A 63 -1.14 -2.56 -4.68
N ALA A 64 -1.49 -2.56 -5.97
CA ALA A 64 -2.31 -1.50 -6.54
C ALA A 64 -3.67 -1.41 -5.84
N ASP A 65 -4.27 -0.23 -5.81
CA ASP A 65 -5.59 0.00 -5.18
C ASP A 65 -6.72 -0.80 -5.84
N THR A 66 -6.55 -1.16 -7.11
CA THR A 66 -7.45 -2.05 -7.84
C THR A 66 -7.40 -3.50 -7.35
N ALA A 67 -6.46 -3.84 -6.47
CA ALA A 67 -6.16 -5.20 -6.02
C ALA A 67 -5.83 -6.17 -7.17
N LEU A 68 -5.44 -5.62 -8.33
CA LEU A 68 -5.02 -6.37 -9.51
C LEU A 68 -3.50 -6.40 -9.61
N VAL A 69 -2.97 -7.57 -9.91
CA VAL A 69 -1.54 -7.83 -10.15
C VAL A 69 -1.40 -8.43 -11.54
N VAL A 70 -0.37 -8.06 -12.29
CA VAL A 70 -0.15 -8.63 -13.63
C VAL A 70 0.16 -10.13 -13.50
N LYS A 71 -0.50 -10.94 -14.30
CA LYS A 71 -0.28 -12.40 -14.41
C LYS A 71 1.18 -12.67 -14.76
N ASP A 72 1.77 -13.71 -14.16
CA ASP A 72 3.18 -14.10 -14.33
C ASP A 72 4.25 -13.07 -13.94
N SER A 73 3.85 -11.92 -13.37
CA SER A 73 4.79 -10.93 -12.82
C SER A 73 5.57 -11.47 -11.62
N GLU A 74 6.74 -10.88 -11.34
CA GLU A 74 7.50 -11.18 -10.12
C GLU A 74 6.65 -11.02 -8.86
N GLN A 75 5.77 -10.02 -8.83
CA GLN A 75 4.87 -9.78 -7.71
C GLN A 75 3.87 -10.93 -7.54
N ALA A 76 3.22 -11.39 -8.62
CA ALA A 76 2.28 -12.50 -8.55
C ALA A 76 2.94 -13.79 -8.04
N LYS A 77 4.15 -14.09 -8.53
CA LYS A 77 4.94 -15.25 -8.07
C LYS A 77 5.27 -15.15 -6.59
N LYS A 78 5.75 -13.99 -6.13
CA LYS A 78 6.11 -13.76 -4.71
C LYS A 78 4.90 -13.83 -3.78
N LEU A 79 3.75 -13.31 -4.20
CA LEU A 79 2.50 -13.42 -3.44
C LEU A 79 2.05 -14.88 -3.31
N ALA A 80 2.12 -15.65 -4.40
CA ALA A 80 1.81 -17.08 -4.38
C ALA A 80 2.78 -17.88 -3.50
N GLU A 81 4.09 -17.60 -3.58
CA GLU A 81 5.13 -18.18 -2.71
C GLU A 81 4.90 -17.86 -1.23
N ALA A 82 4.32 -16.68 -0.94
CA ALA A 82 3.98 -16.26 0.42
C ALA A 82 2.66 -16.87 0.94
N GLY A 83 1.99 -17.71 0.14
CA GLY A 83 0.71 -18.33 0.50
C GLY A 83 -0.50 -17.39 0.34
N ILE A 84 -0.34 -16.24 -0.31
CA ILE A 84 -1.44 -15.32 -0.60
C ILE A 84 -2.18 -15.83 -1.83
N GLY A 85 -3.43 -16.23 -1.64
CA GLY A 85 -4.28 -16.72 -2.71
C GLY A 85 -4.49 -15.65 -3.78
N LEU A 86 -4.23 -16.01 -5.03
CA LEU A 86 -4.53 -15.19 -6.20
C LEU A 86 -5.63 -15.87 -7.01
N LYS A 87 -6.66 -15.12 -7.40
CA LYS A 87 -7.70 -15.56 -8.34
C LYS A 87 -7.43 -14.94 -9.71
N ALA A 88 -7.74 -15.69 -10.76
CA ALA A 88 -7.70 -15.14 -12.12
C ALA A 88 -8.66 -13.94 -12.22
N GLY A 89 -8.12 -12.80 -12.64
CA GLY A 89 -8.88 -11.61 -12.95
C GLY A 89 -9.38 -11.62 -14.39
N LYS A 90 -9.83 -10.46 -14.86
CA LYS A 90 -10.09 -10.25 -16.28
C LYS A 90 -8.76 -10.00 -17.00
N ASP A 91 -8.60 -10.56 -18.20
CA ASP A 91 -7.39 -10.42 -19.02
C ASP A 91 -6.13 -11.03 -18.34
N ASP A 92 -4.96 -10.46 -18.60
CA ASP A 92 -3.67 -10.87 -18.01
C ASP A 92 -3.45 -10.34 -16.58
N THR A 93 -4.52 -10.29 -15.77
CA THR A 93 -4.43 -9.85 -14.37
C THR A 93 -4.91 -10.92 -13.38
N MET A 94 -4.42 -10.83 -12.17
CA MET A 94 -4.72 -11.68 -11.02
C MET A 94 -5.22 -10.79 -9.89
N ALA A 95 -6.35 -11.13 -9.28
CA ALA A 95 -6.88 -10.44 -8.11
C ALA A 95 -6.51 -11.19 -6.83
N LEU A 96 -6.33 -10.46 -5.72
CA LEU A 96 -6.21 -11.09 -4.40
C LEU A 96 -7.50 -11.88 -4.08
N ALA A 97 -7.36 -13.14 -3.69
CA ALA A 97 -8.49 -14.05 -3.50
C ALA A 97 -9.37 -13.71 -2.29
N ALA A 98 -8.73 -13.16 -1.24
CA ALA A 98 -9.32 -12.72 0.01
C ALA A 98 -8.56 -11.46 0.49
N PRO A 99 -8.80 -10.30 -0.14
CA PRO A 99 -8.05 -9.09 0.16
C PRO A 99 -8.20 -8.67 1.63
N ASP A 100 -9.38 -8.86 2.23
CA ASP A 100 -9.66 -8.45 3.61
C ASP A 100 -8.84 -9.23 4.66
N ASP A 101 -8.48 -10.49 4.39
CA ASP A 101 -7.68 -11.31 5.31
C ASP A 101 -6.18 -10.97 5.27
N VAL A 102 -5.70 -10.45 4.14
CA VAL A 102 -4.27 -10.18 3.91
C VAL A 102 -3.92 -8.70 3.99
N LEU A 103 -4.91 -7.81 3.86
CA LEU A 103 -4.71 -6.37 3.95
C LEU A 103 -4.42 -5.96 5.39
N MET A 104 -3.35 -5.18 5.56
CA MET A 104 -3.10 -4.47 6.81
C MET A 104 -3.98 -3.24 6.83
N GLU A 105 -4.99 -3.28 7.69
CA GLU A 105 -5.70 -2.09 8.12
C GLU A 105 -4.87 -1.46 9.25
N TRP A 106 -4.32 -0.29 8.99
CA TRP A 106 -3.92 0.58 10.09
C TRP A 106 -5.18 1.30 10.54
N PRO A 107 -5.50 1.33 11.85
CA PRO A 107 -6.55 2.20 12.34
C PRO A 107 -6.27 3.60 11.80
N GLU A 108 -7.24 4.20 11.11
CA GLU A 108 -7.14 5.61 10.79
C GLU A 108 -7.03 6.34 12.13
N ASP A 109 -5.93 7.06 12.32
CA ASP A 109 -5.93 8.13 13.31
C ASP A 109 -7.16 8.98 12.98
N PRO A 110 -8.12 9.10 13.92
CA PRO A 110 -9.32 9.87 13.66
C PRO A 110 -8.86 11.24 13.17
N ALA A 111 -9.29 11.59 11.96
CA ALA A 111 -9.09 12.93 11.43
C ALA A 111 -9.42 13.92 12.56
N PRO A 112 -8.59 14.96 12.80
CA PRO A 112 -8.87 15.90 13.88
C PRO A 112 -10.27 16.46 13.67
N ALA A 113 -11.20 16.02 14.52
CA ALA A 113 -12.55 16.52 14.61
C ALA A 113 -12.52 17.87 15.34
N GLU A 114 -11.82 18.82 14.75
CA GLU A 114 -11.83 20.24 15.12
C GLU A 114 -11.98 20.93 13.76
N LEU A 115 -13.19 21.23 13.30
CA LEU A 115 -13.88 22.49 13.54
C LEU A 115 -15.38 22.30 13.28
N ALA A 116 -16.13 21.81 14.26
CA ALA A 116 -17.56 22.11 14.36
C ALA A 116 -17.69 23.18 15.44
N GLU A 117 -17.65 24.44 15.02
CA GLU A 117 -17.94 25.58 15.89
C GLU A 117 -19.31 25.36 16.55
N PRO A 118 -19.42 25.41 17.89
CA PRO A 118 -20.73 25.52 18.51
C PRO A 118 -21.26 26.92 18.16
N ALA A 119 -22.35 26.96 17.39
CA ALA A 119 -23.14 28.16 17.20
C ALA A 119 -23.54 28.69 18.58
N ALA A 120 -22.81 29.70 19.05
CA ALA A 120 -23.10 30.42 20.26
C ALA A 120 -24.41 31.18 20.08
N ALA A 121 -25.36 30.84 20.93
CA ALA A 121 -26.55 31.63 21.17
C ALA A 121 -26.17 33.06 21.56
N ALA A 122 -26.80 34.05 20.93
CA ALA A 122 -26.88 35.41 21.44
C ALA A 122 -28.29 35.96 21.16
N LYS A 123 -29.06 36.00 22.25
CA LYS A 123 -30.22 36.83 22.60
C LYS A 123 -31.04 37.51 21.49
#